data_AF-A0A0F9H9R5-F1
#
_entry.id   AF-A0A0F9H9R5-F1
#
_cell.length_a   1.000
_cell.length_b   1.000
_cell.length_c   1.000
_cell.angle_alpha   90.00
_cell.angle_beta   90.00
_cell.angle_gamma   90.00
#
_symmetry.space_group_name_H-M   'P 1'
#
loop_
_entity.id
_entity.type
_entity.pdbx_description
1 polymer ?
#
loop_
_entity_poly.entity_id
_entity_poly.type
_entity_poly.pdbx_seq_one_letter_code
_entity_poly.pdbx_strand_id
1 'polypeptide(L)'
;SVSFRDCLTDCFDKYGGFPYNSHAFFAKLLPKLYQRNVGVHLCGYGGDQVASFHGTWVLEQLLLEGRWTTLCKQVNSISHGNLTYAAKTLLRALRNIAQAAMPNSRNWNQNWYAKKVANKMISPTLANRPGYREKTLFSPSFEVQSFPLKATDIMKRFLQYDKTSVRLEELNSVFLPYGIEYRTPLLDIRLIEYCMSVPPEQHYLQQKRSLIRRATKGLIPENIRNGHNKHQGSLPNRFLSLWEEKQKLIDDLKNCSDMAEVSSLIDISTLRKHLAKSQVEENVKPKIYRNMELALYIAWFKNHFQDVEA
;
A
#
# COMPACT_ATOMS: atom_id res chain seq x y z
N SER A 1 -23.41 5.77 6.68
CA SER A 1 -22.05 5.62 6.10
C SER A 1 -21.69 6.92 5.39
N VAL A 2 -20.40 7.26 5.23
CA VAL A 2 -20.00 8.40 4.38
C VAL A 2 -19.88 7.87 2.95
N SER A 3 -20.64 8.46 2.04
CA SER A 3 -20.64 8.05 0.63
C SER A 3 -19.31 8.40 -0.04
N PHE A 4 -18.96 7.71 -1.12
CA PHE A 4 -17.75 8.03 -1.87
C PHE A 4 -17.85 9.42 -2.50
N ARG A 5 -19.03 9.81 -2.96
CA ARG A 5 -19.28 11.13 -3.55
C ARG A 5 -19.20 12.24 -2.53
N ASP A 6 -19.78 12.07 -1.34
CA ASP A 6 -19.67 13.04 -0.25
C ASP A 6 -18.20 13.35 0.07
N CYS A 7 -17.36 12.33 0.04
CA CYS A 7 -15.92 12.45 0.25
C CYS A 7 -15.26 13.27 -0.87
N LEU A 8 -15.64 13.05 -2.13
CA LEU A 8 -15.13 13.83 -3.26
C LEU A 8 -15.63 15.28 -3.21
N THR A 9 -16.94 15.50 -3.12
CA THR A 9 -17.59 16.81 -3.02
C THR A 9 -17.05 17.65 -1.86
N ASP A 10 -16.96 17.07 -0.65
CA ASP A 10 -16.42 17.80 0.51
C ASP A 10 -14.93 18.15 0.33
N CYS A 11 -14.16 17.37 -0.44
CA CYS A 11 -12.79 17.75 -0.78
C CYS A 11 -12.74 18.87 -1.81
N PHE A 12 -13.59 18.81 -2.83
CA PHE A 12 -13.67 19.86 -3.83
C PHE A 12 -14.04 21.21 -3.22
N ASP A 13 -15.10 21.24 -2.41
CA ASP A 13 -15.62 22.46 -1.81
C ASP A 13 -14.61 23.09 -0.84
N LYS A 14 -13.83 22.27 -0.14
CA LYS A 14 -12.84 22.75 0.86
C LYS A 14 -11.48 23.09 0.28
N TYR A 15 -11.01 22.36 -0.73
CA TYR A 15 -9.62 22.46 -1.20
C TYR A 15 -9.50 22.97 -2.64
N GLY A 16 -10.61 23.29 -3.31
CA GLY A 16 -10.60 23.75 -4.70
C GLY A 16 -10.12 22.69 -5.70
N GLY A 17 -10.19 21.41 -5.33
CA GLY A 17 -9.70 20.30 -6.14
C GLY A 17 -9.96 18.93 -5.51
N PHE A 18 -9.65 17.87 -6.26
CA PHE A 18 -9.72 16.50 -5.75
C PHE A 18 -8.70 16.24 -4.65
N PRO A 19 -8.98 15.33 -3.71
CA PRO A 19 -8.04 15.01 -2.67
C PRO A 19 -6.81 14.30 -3.27
N TYR A 20 -5.62 14.73 -2.84
CA TYR A 20 -4.33 14.15 -3.26
C TYR A 20 -4.16 12.66 -2.89
N ASN A 21 -5.09 12.08 -2.12
CA ASN A 21 -5.06 10.72 -1.59
C ASN A 21 -6.35 10.43 -0.78
N SER A 22 -6.38 9.30 -0.07
CA SER A 22 -7.51 8.81 0.75
C SER A 22 -7.92 9.69 1.94
N HIS A 23 -7.54 10.97 1.99
CA HIS A 23 -7.78 11.91 3.10
C HIS A 23 -9.15 12.58 3.08
N ALA A 24 -10.00 12.26 2.12
CA ALA A 24 -11.40 12.70 2.12
C ALA A 24 -12.17 12.35 3.40
N PHE A 25 -11.77 11.28 4.11
CA PHE A 25 -12.37 10.93 5.39
C PHE A 25 -11.98 11.88 6.54
N PHE A 26 -10.82 12.54 6.44
CA PHE A 26 -10.42 13.53 7.44
C PHE A 26 -11.28 14.78 7.35
N ALA A 27 -11.80 15.12 6.18
CA ALA A 27 -12.58 16.35 5.99
C ALA A 27 -13.87 16.39 6.86
N LYS A 28 -14.48 15.24 7.16
CA LYS A 28 -15.59 15.12 8.14
C LYS A 28 -15.14 14.80 9.58
N LEU A 29 -13.94 14.25 9.76
CA LEU A 29 -13.40 13.91 11.08
C LEU A 29 -12.79 15.13 11.78
N LEU A 30 -12.00 15.94 11.07
CA LEU A 30 -11.25 17.06 11.63
C LEU A 30 -12.13 18.11 12.31
N PRO A 31 -13.29 18.54 11.75
CA PRO A 31 -14.19 19.45 12.46
C PRO A 31 -14.70 18.85 13.77
N LYS A 32 -14.97 17.54 13.81
CA LYS A 32 -15.41 16.84 15.03
C LYS A 32 -14.29 16.72 16.06
N LEU A 33 -13.05 16.52 15.62
CA LEU A 33 -11.89 16.49 16.51
C LEU A 33 -11.62 17.88 17.10
N TYR A 34 -11.73 18.92 16.26
CA TYR A 34 -11.62 20.33 16.67
C TYR A 34 -12.70 20.70 17.70
N GLN A 35 -13.97 20.38 17.44
CA GLN A 35 -15.08 20.60 18.38
C GLN A 35 -14.88 19.88 19.72
N ARG A 36 -14.12 18.77 19.71
CA ARG A 36 -13.77 18.00 20.91
C ARG A 36 -12.45 18.46 21.56
N ASN A 37 -11.88 19.57 21.11
CA ASN A 37 -10.63 20.14 21.61
C ASN A 37 -9.46 19.13 21.59
N VAL A 38 -9.38 18.30 20.55
CA VAL A 38 -8.28 17.35 20.37
C VAL A 38 -7.05 18.08 19.84
N GLY A 39 -5.99 18.18 20.64
CA GLY A 39 -4.74 18.83 20.21
C GLY A 39 -3.76 17.94 19.45
N VAL A 40 -3.87 16.61 19.56
CA VAL A 40 -2.90 15.67 18.98
C VAL A 40 -3.59 14.48 18.33
N HIS A 41 -3.18 14.15 17.10
CA HIS A 41 -3.56 12.93 16.40
C HIS A 41 -2.36 11.99 16.26
N LEU A 42 -2.43 10.80 16.87
CA LEU A 42 -1.38 9.78 16.76
C LEU A 42 -1.65 8.85 15.59
N CYS A 43 -0.63 8.64 14.74
CA CYS A 43 -0.69 7.68 13.65
C CYS A 43 0.45 6.67 13.69
N GLY A 44 0.13 5.44 13.28
CA GLY A 44 1.11 4.35 13.12
C GLY A 44 1.89 4.39 11.80
N TYR A 45 1.82 5.48 11.03
CA TYR A 45 2.70 5.66 9.86
C TYR A 45 4.17 5.61 10.30
N GLY A 46 5.05 5.07 9.45
CA GLY A 46 6.45 4.84 9.81
C GLY A 46 6.71 3.53 10.57
N GLY A 47 5.65 2.84 10.98
CA GLY A 47 5.78 1.58 11.71
C GLY A 47 6.33 0.44 10.85
N ASP A 48 5.97 0.31 9.58
CA ASP A 48 6.34 -0.85 8.76
C ASP A 48 7.76 -0.80 8.20
N GLN A 49 8.37 0.38 8.27
CA GLN A 49 9.77 0.66 7.96
C GLN A 49 10.68 0.01 9.02
N VAL A 50 10.28 0.08 10.31
CA VAL A 50 11.12 -0.36 11.45
C VAL A 50 10.37 -1.16 12.54
N ALA A 51 9.61 -0.50 13.43
CA ALA A 51 9.08 -1.12 14.65
C ALA A 51 8.18 -2.34 14.37
N SER A 52 7.42 -2.28 13.29
CA SER A 52 6.58 -3.35 12.76
C SER A 52 7.08 -3.89 11.41
N PHE A 53 8.41 -3.82 11.20
CA PHE A 53 9.06 -4.39 10.02
C PHE A 53 8.67 -5.86 9.86
N HIS A 54 8.37 -6.25 8.63
CA HIS A 54 7.80 -7.58 8.39
C HIS A 54 8.83 -8.70 8.52
N GLY A 55 10.13 -8.36 8.49
CA GLY A 55 11.22 -9.33 8.47
C GLY A 55 11.62 -9.79 7.06
N THR A 56 11.36 -8.98 6.03
CA THR A 56 11.91 -9.26 4.69
C THR A 56 13.44 -9.26 4.74
N TRP A 57 14.04 -10.17 3.98
CA TRP A 57 15.49 -10.31 3.86
C TRP A 57 16.21 -10.90 5.07
N VAL A 58 15.49 -11.28 6.14
CA VAL A 58 16.09 -11.89 7.34
C VAL A 58 16.69 -13.25 7.04
N LEU A 59 15.98 -14.13 6.33
CA LEU A 59 16.46 -15.48 6.00
C LEU A 59 17.59 -15.43 4.99
N GLU A 60 17.46 -14.54 4.01
CA GLU A 60 18.47 -14.29 2.98
C GLU A 60 19.78 -13.80 3.62
N GLN A 61 19.71 -12.83 4.54
CA GLN A 61 20.87 -12.37 5.31
C GLN A 61 21.52 -13.51 6.10
N LEU A 62 20.73 -14.29 6.87
CA LEU A 62 21.28 -15.41 7.65
C LEU A 62 21.98 -16.46 6.77
N LEU A 63 21.46 -16.69 5.55
CA LEU A 63 22.06 -17.59 4.58
C LEU A 63 23.38 -17.04 4.05
N LEU A 64 23.41 -15.76 3.65
CA LEU A 64 24.59 -15.10 3.09
C LEU A 64 25.72 -14.93 4.12
N GLU A 65 25.36 -14.71 5.39
CA GLU A 65 26.32 -14.59 6.51
C GLU A 65 26.79 -15.96 7.03
N GLY A 66 26.25 -17.08 6.51
CA GLY A 66 26.61 -18.42 6.98
C GLY A 66 26.17 -18.72 8.43
N ARG A 67 25.13 -18.04 8.94
CA ARG A 67 24.62 -18.22 10.31
C ARG A 67 23.69 -19.45 10.41
N TRP A 68 24.21 -20.63 10.07
CA TRP A 68 23.44 -21.88 9.90
C TRP A 68 22.60 -22.29 11.11
N THR A 69 23.15 -22.17 12.32
CA THR A 69 22.44 -22.53 13.56
C THR A 69 21.22 -21.63 13.79
N THR A 70 21.36 -20.33 13.52
CA THR A 70 20.28 -19.35 13.63
C THR A 70 19.27 -19.56 12.51
N LEU A 71 19.73 -19.80 11.27
CA LEU A 71 18.88 -20.11 10.13
C LEU A 71 18.01 -21.35 10.37
N CYS A 72 18.60 -22.46 10.85
CA CYS A 72 17.85 -23.68 11.15
C CYS A 72 16.78 -23.45 12.22
N LYS A 73 17.14 -22.76 13.33
CA LYS A 73 16.17 -22.36 14.36
C LYS A 73 15.04 -21.53 13.77
N GLN A 74 15.38 -20.58 12.92
CA GLN A 74 14.44 -19.64 12.32
C GLN A 74 13.49 -20.31 11.33
N VAL A 75 14.02 -21.18 10.47
CA VAL A 75 13.24 -21.94 9.49
C VAL A 75 12.33 -22.93 10.21
N ASN A 76 12.84 -23.66 11.21
CA ASN A 76 12.04 -24.59 12.01
C ASN A 76 10.90 -23.89 12.75
N SER A 77 11.17 -22.71 13.30
CA SER A 77 10.22 -21.84 13.98
C SER A 77 9.10 -21.36 13.03
N ILE A 78 9.46 -20.96 11.81
CA ILE A 78 8.51 -20.54 10.77
C ILE A 78 7.72 -21.73 10.21
N SER A 79 8.36 -22.89 10.09
CA SER A 79 7.76 -24.10 9.52
C SER A 79 7.00 -24.96 10.51
N HIS A 80 7.04 -24.62 11.80
CA HIS A 80 6.42 -25.41 12.87
C HIS A 80 6.84 -26.89 12.80
N GLY A 81 8.12 -27.16 12.47
CA GLY A 81 8.64 -28.52 12.32
C GLY A 81 8.33 -29.22 10.99
N ASN A 82 7.54 -28.62 10.09
CA ASN A 82 7.20 -29.23 8.82
C ASN A 82 8.35 -29.13 7.81
N LEU A 83 8.91 -30.28 7.41
CA LEU A 83 10.08 -30.36 6.52
C LEU A 83 9.80 -29.81 5.12
N THR A 84 8.62 -30.10 4.55
CA THR A 84 8.24 -29.60 3.22
C THR A 84 8.13 -28.07 3.22
N TYR A 85 7.57 -27.48 4.27
CA TYR A 85 7.46 -26.03 4.40
C TYR A 85 8.82 -25.36 4.69
N ALA A 86 9.68 -26.02 5.45
CA ALA A 86 11.07 -25.61 5.65
C ALA A 86 11.83 -25.53 4.32
N ALA A 87 11.76 -26.60 3.50
CA ALA A 87 12.37 -26.65 2.17
C ALA A 87 11.81 -25.54 1.25
N LYS A 88 10.49 -25.34 1.21
CA LYS A 88 9.86 -24.25 0.43
C LYS A 88 10.33 -22.87 0.89
N THR A 89 10.52 -22.68 2.19
CA THR A 89 10.98 -21.42 2.78
C THR A 89 12.43 -21.12 2.40
N LEU A 90 13.32 -22.12 2.46
CA LEU A 90 14.71 -22.02 2.03
C LEU A 90 14.84 -21.79 0.51
N LEU A 91 14.10 -22.56 -0.29
CA LEU A 91 14.04 -22.38 -1.75
C LEU A 91 13.58 -20.97 -2.13
N ARG A 92 12.62 -20.40 -1.39
CA ARG A 92 12.20 -19.00 -1.58
C ARG A 92 13.33 -18.02 -1.27
N ALA A 93 14.05 -18.21 -0.17
CA ALA A 93 15.19 -17.35 0.20
C ALA A 93 16.31 -17.42 -0.86
N LEU A 94 16.67 -18.62 -1.30
CA LEU A 94 17.64 -18.84 -2.39
C LEU A 94 17.20 -18.17 -3.70
N ARG A 95 15.93 -18.33 -4.07
CA ARG A 95 15.37 -17.67 -5.25
C ARG A 95 15.40 -16.15 -5.12
N ASN A 96 15.12 -15.59 -3.95
CA ASN A 96 15.17 -14.15 -3.72
C ASN A 96 16.60 -13.62 -3.89
N ILE A 97 17.60 -14.35 -3.37
CA ILE A 97 19.02 -14.05 -3.57
C ILE A 97 19.37 -14.09 -5.06
N ALA A 98 19.04 -15.16 -5.77
CA ALA A 98 19.32 -15.29 -7.20
C ALA A 98 18.65 -14.17 -8.02
N GLN A 99 17.41 -13.80 -7.70
CA GLN A 99 16.69 -12.70 -8.35
C GLN A 99 17.31 -11.33 -8.06
N ALA A 100 17.80 -11.11 -6.85
CA ALA A 100 18.48 -9.86 -6.50
C ALA A 100 19.87 -9.76 -7.15
N ALA A 101 20.56 -10.88 -7.35
CA ALA A 101 21.84 -10.93 -8.06
C ALA A 101 21.69 -10.77 -9.59
N MET A 102 20.53 -11.13 -10.15
CA MET A 102 20.23 -11.04 -11.58
C MET A 102 18.94 -10.21 -11.83
N PRO A 103 19.01 -8.87 -11.68
CA PRO A 103 17.82 -8.00 -11.71
C PRO A 103 17.03 -8.06 -13.04
N ASN A 104 17.69 -8.33 -14.17
CA ASN A 104 17.05 -8.43 -15.48
C ASN A 104 16.27 -9.73 -15.72
N SER A 105 16.34 -10.71 -14.81
CA SER A 105 15.59 -11.99 -14.93
C SER A 105 14.07 -11.83 -14.80
N ARG A 106 13.59 -10.70 -14.26
CA ARG A 106 12.15 -10.38 -14.18
C ARG A 106 11.50 -10.18 -15.55
N ASN A 107 12.28 -9.83 -16.57
CA ASN A 107 11.80 -9.53 -17.92
C ASN A 107 11.32 -10.76 -18.69
N TRP A 108 11.62 -11.97 -18.19
CA TRP A 108 11.42 -13.23 -18.92
C TRP A 108 10.02 -13.81 -18.82
N ASN A 109 9.13 -13.21 -18.01
CA ASN A 109 7.79 -13.73 -17.81
C ASN A 109 6.72 -12.82 -18.43
N GLN A 110 6.47 -13.00 -19.73
CA GLN A 110 5.37 -12.36 -20.46
C GLN A 110 4.02 -12.57 -19.73
N ASN A 111 3.83 -13.74 -19.11
CA ASN A 111 2.61 -14.07 -18.36
C ASN A 111 2.49 -13.25 -17.06
N TRP A 112 3.59 -12.82 -16.44
CA TRP A 112 3.53 -11.93 -15.27
C TRP A 112 3.02 -10.53 -15.65
N TYR A 113 3.53 -9.97 -16.75
CA TYR A 113 3.14 -8.62 -17.19
C TYR A 113 1.67 -8.59 -17.57
N ALA A 114 1.23 -9.55 -18.39
CA ALA A 114 -0.17 -9.71 -18.76
C ALA A 114 -1.08 -9.87 -17.52
N LYS A 115 -0.67 -10.70 -16.54
CA LYS A 115 -1.39 -10.83 -15.27
C LYS A 115 -1.43 -9.53 -14.48
N LYS A 116 -0.35 -8.73 -14.45
CA LYS A 116 -0.30 -7.45 -13.73
C LYS A 116 -1.22 -6.40 -14.37
N VAL A 117 -1.20 -6.30 -15.70
CA VAL A 117 -2.08 -5.43 -16.51
C VAL A 117 -3.54 -5.78 -16.27
N ALA A 118 -3.90 -7.06 -16.46
CA ALA A 118 -5.26 -7.55 -16.23
C ALA A 118 -5.69 -7.33 -14.77
N ASN A 119 -4.82 -7.63 -13.80
CA ASN A 119 -5.13 -7.43 -12.39
C ASN A 119 -5.42 -5.97 -12.04
N LYS A 120 -4.73 -5.02 -12.66
CA LYS A 120 -4.91 -3.59 -12.37
C LYS A 120 -5.99 -2.93 -13.25
N MET A 121 -6.58 -3.67 -14.19
CA MET A 121 -7.56 -3.16 -15.16
C MET A 121 -6.98 -1.99 -15.97
N ILE A 122 -5.71 -2.11 -16.36
CA ILE A 122 -5.03 -1.12 -17.20
C ILE A 122 -5.47 -1.36 -18.65
N SER A 123 -5.76 -0.30 -19.41
CA SER A 123 -6.13 -0.44 -20.81
C SER A 123 -5.03 -1.17 -21.60
N PRO A 124 -5.39 -2.03 -22.57
CA PRO A 124 -4.40 -2.65 -23.46
C PRO A 124 -3.57 -1.61 -24.22
N THR A 125 -4.18 -0.48 -24.60
CA THR A 125 -3.51 0.62 -25.31
C THR A 125 -2.36 1.21 -24.47
N LEU A 126 -2.61 1.52 -23.20
CA LEU A 126 -1.58 2.01 -22.29
C LEU A 126 -0.53 0.93 -22.01
N ALA A 127 -0.96 -0.31 -21.79
CA ALA A 127 -0.08 -1.42 -21.49
C ALA A 127 0.91 -1.73 -22.63
N ASN A 128 0.55 -1.48 -23.88
CA ASN A 128 1.38 -1.71 -25.05
C ASN A 128 2.13 -0.45 -25.53
N ARG A 129 1.94 0.70 -24.86
CA ARG A 129 2.66 1.94 -25.20
C ARG A 129 4.16 1.73 -25.05
N PRO A 130 4.99 2.11 -26.06
CA PRO A 130 6.44 2.02 -25.96
C PRO A 130 6.97 2.71 -24.69
N GLY A 131 7.84 2.03 -23.96
CA GLY A 131 8.41 2.53 -22.70
C GLY A 131 7.53 2.29 -21.47
N TYR A 132 6.24 1.94 -21.61
CA TYR A 132 5.36 1.71 -20.45
C TYR A 132 5.65 0.37 -19.77
N ARG A 133 5.86 -0.70 -20.57
CA ARG A 133 6.24 -2.02 -20.04
C ARG A 133 7.58 -1.93 -19.34
N GLU A 134 8.53 -1.26 -19.96
CA GLU A 134 9.87 -0.97 -19.43
C GLU A 134 9.72 -0.24 -18.11
N LYS A 135 9.09 0.95 -18.05
CA LYS A 135 8.84 1.68 -16.79
C LYS A 135 8.07 0.88 -15.74
N THR A 136 7.22 -0.07 -16.13
CA THR A 136 6.47 -0.92 -15.20
C THR A 136 7.32 -2.07 -14.63
N LEU A 137 8.32 -2.51 -15.38
CA LEU A 137 9.35 -3.49 -14.98
C LEU A 137 10.44 -2.80 -14.15
N PHE A 138 10.86 -1.62 -14.60
CA PHE A 138 11.71 -0.64 -13.93
C PHE A 138 10.92 0.09 -12.85
N SER A 139 10.51 -0.62 -11.80
CA SER A 139 9.92 0.03 -10.64
C SER A 139 11.01 0.83 -9.93
N PRO A 140 10.91 2.18 -9.82
CA PRO A 140 11.92 2.98 -9.15
C PRO A 140 12.13 2.57 -7.68
N SER A 141 11.16 1.85 -7.11
CA SER A 141 11.22 1.23 -5.78
C SER A 141 12.35 0.20 -5.61
N PHE A 142 12.95 -0.25 -6.72
CA PHE A 142 14.04 -1.22 -6.74
C PHE A 142 15.20 -0.83 -7.68
N GLU A 143 15.12 0.29 -8.40
CA GLU A 143 16.24 0.76 -9.24
C GLU A 143 17.35 1.41 -8.40
N VAL A 144 17.01 1.95 -7.23
CA VAL A 144 18.02 2.51 -6.33
C VAL A 144 18.60 1.39 -5.47
N GLN A 145 19.65 0.76 -6.02
CA GLN A 145 20.75 0.08 -5.31
C GLN A 145 20.74 -1.44 -5.07
N SER A 146 21.99 -1.89 -5.01
CA SER A 146 22.62 -3.20 -4.88
C SER A 146 21.80 -4.29 -4.18
N PHE A 147 22.12 -5.53 -4.54
CA PHE A 147 21.86 -6.73 -3.76
C PHE A 147 21.91 -6.43 -2.23
N PRO A 148 20.76 -6.47 -1.51
CA PRO A 148 20.78 -6.17 -0.09
C PRO A 148 21.59 -7.24 0.62
N LEU A 149 22.55 -6.85 1.46
CA LEU A 149 23.30 -7.80 2.27
C LEU A 149 22.63 -7.97 3.64
N LYS A 150 22.03 -6.90 4.17
CA LYS A 150 21.40 -6.89 5.49
C LYS A 150 19.94 -6.46 5.43
N ALA A 151 19.12 -7.01 6.32
CA ALA A 151 17.73 -6.57 6.50
C ALA A 151 17.64 -5.08 6.89
N THR A 152 18.65 -4.55 7.59
CA THR A 152 18.77 -3.12 7.91
C THR A 152 18.92 -2.25 6.66
N ASP A 153 19.50 -2.76 5.57
CA ASP A 153 19.59 -2.02 4.31
C ASP A 153 18.19 -1.84 3.72
N ILE A 154 17.32 -2.84 3.86
CA ILE A 154 15.90 -2.73 3.47
C ILE A 154 15.17 -1.71 4.35
N MET A 155 15.38 -1.73 5.67
CA MET A 155 14.77 -0.74 6.57
C MET A 155 15.20 0.69 6.21
N LYS A 156 16.50 0.92 5.98
CA LYS A 156 17.03 2.22 5.51
C LYS A 156 16.40 2.64 4.20
N ARG A 157 16.29 1.72 3.24
CA ARG A 157 15.60 1.98 1.96
C ARG A 157 14.14 2.37 2.20
N PHE A 158 13.42 1.68 3.07
CA PHE A 158 12.04 2.05 3.38
C PHE A 158 11.94 3.41 4.06
N LEU A 159 12.91 3.82 4.88
CA LEU A 159 12.93 5.17 5.47
C LEU A 159 13.29 6.27 4.47
N GLN A 160 14.18 5.97 3.51
CA GLN A 160 14.71 6.95 2.55
C GLN A 160 13.87 7.06 1.26
N TYR A 161 13.35 5.94 0.77
CA TYR A 161 12.62 5.85 -0.50
C TYR A 161 11.11 5.99 -0.31
N ASP A 162 10.57 5.47 0.79
CA ASP A 162 9.19 5.85 1.13
C ASP A 162 9.22 7.36 1.30
N LYS A 163 8.23 8.04 0.71
CA LYS A 163 8.16 9.50 0.70
C LYS A 163 7.80 10.01 2.10
N THR A 164 8.47 9.52 3.15
CA THR A 164 8.14 9.71 4.55
C THR A 164 8.13 11.19 4.90
N SER A 165 9.11 11.97 4.44
CA SER A 165 9.10 13.43 4.59
C SER A 165 7.86 14.06 3.96
N VAL A 166 7.65 13.85 2.66
CA VAL A 166 6.50 14.38 1.91
C VAL A 166 5.18 13.94 2.55
N ARG A 167 5.10 12.69 3.00
CA ARG A 167 3.91 12.12 3.62
C ARG A 167 3.61 12.79 4.96
N LEU A 168 4.64 13.03 5.78
CA LEU A 168 4.50 13.76 7.04
C LEU A 168 4.08 15.21 6.79
N GLU A 169 4.66 15.89 5.80
CA GLU A 169 4.28 17.25 5.39
C GLU A 169 2.84 17.32 4.89
N GLU A 170 2.44 16.41 3.99
CA GLU A 170 1.07 16.29 3.48
C GLU A 170 0.07 16.13 4.63
N LEU A 171 0.36 15.19 5.56
CA LEU A 171 -0.53 14.89 6.68
C LEU A 171 -0.58 16.05 7.67
N ASN A 172 0.56 16.69 7.97
CA ASN A 172 0.57 17.82 8.88
C ASN A 172 -0.23 19.00 8.29
N SER A 173 -0.09 19.26 6.98
CA SER A 173 -0.83 20.32 6.28
C SER A 173 -2.36 20.13 6.33
N VAL A 174 -2.84 18.88 6.44
CA VAL A 174 -4.27 18.56 6.58
C VAL A 174 -4.79 18.82 8.00
N PHE A 175 -3.99 18.57 9.04
CA PHE A 175 -4.42 18.66 10.44
C PHE A 175 -4.16 20.04 11.08
N LEU A 176 -3.12 20.74 10.64
CA LEU A 176 -2.68 22.02 11.19
C LEU A 176 -3.75 23.14 11.15
N PRO A 177 -4.57 23.29 10.08
CA PRO A 177 -5.64 24.30 10.06
C PRO A 177 -6.69 24.12 11.17
N TYR A 178 -6.77 22.94 11.76
CA TYR A 178 -7.66 22.63 12.88
C TYR A 178 -6.94 22.70 14.23
N GLY A 179 -5.70 23.21 14.29
CA GLY A 179 -4.90 23.26 15.51
C GLY A 179 -4.52 21.87 16.05
N ILE A 180 -4.53 20.84 15.20
CA ILE A 180 -4.26 19.46 15.58
C ILE A 180 -2.85 19.09 15.12
N GLU A 181 -2.00 18.67 16.05
CA GLU A 181 -0.67 18.17 15.71
C GLU A 181 -0.72 16.72 15.27
N TYR A 182 -0.26 16.44 14.04
CA TYR A 182 -0.14 15.08 13.53
C TYR A 182 1.20 14.48 13.98
N ARG A 183 1.17 13.45 14.85
CA ARG A 183 2.38 12.79 15.35
C ARG A 183 2.46 11.33 14.91
N THR A 184 3.67 10.90 14.57
CA THR A 184 4.00 9.51 14.23
C THR A 184 5.01 8.95 15.23
N PRO A 185 4.57 8.44 16.40
CA PRO A 185 5.49 7.95 17.44
C PRO A 185 6.44 6.84 16.96
N LEU A 186 6.04 6.10 15.92
CA LEU A 186 6.86 5.02 15.35
C LEU A 186 8.05 5.52 14.50
N LEU A 187 8.13 6.83 14.24
CA LEU A 187 9.26 7.50 13.60
C LEU A 187 10.15 8.26 14.58
N ASP A 188 10.00 8.06 15.90
CA ASP A 188 10.97 8.58 16.86
C ASP A 188 12.35 8.00 16.52
N ILE A 189 13.36 8.87 16.37
CA ILE A 189 14.71 8.48 15.94
C ILE A 189 15.30 7.42 16.90
N ARG A 190 15.06 7.54 18.20
CA ARG A 190 15.57 6.58 19.19
C ARG A 190 14.92 5.21 19.02
N LEU A 191 13.64 5.18 18.67
CA LEU A 191 12.93 3.94 18.38
C LEU A 191 13.42 3.32 17.07
N ILE A 192 13.64 4.12 16.03
CA ILE A 192 14.22 3.69 14.75
C ILE A 192 15.59 3.04 15.01
N GLU A 193 16.49 3.74 15.70
CA GLU A 193 17.83 3.28 16.03
C GLU A 193 17.80 1.98 16.85
N TYR A 194 16.93 1.90 17.86
CA TYR A 194 16.73 0.68 18.63
C TYR A 194 16.25 -0.47 17.75
N CYS A 195 15.22 -0.27 16.94
CA CYS A 195 14.71 -1.33 16.07
C CYS A 195 15.72 -1.81 15.02
N MET A 196 16.61 -0.92 14.56
CA MET A 196 17.68 -1.25 13.62
C MET A 196 18.89 -1.92 14.29
N SER A 197 19.11 -1.72 15.59
CA SER A 197 20.17 -2.40 16.35
C SER A 197 19.77 -3.79 16.81
N VAL A 198 18.47 -4.07 16.92
CA VAL A 198 17.92 -5.39 17.23
C VAL A 198 18.34 -6.41 16.14
N PRO A 199 18.82 -7.62 16.54
CA PRO A 199 19.20 -8.65 15.57
C PRO A 199 18.07 -8.96 14.58
N PRO A 200 18.36 -9.08 13.26
CA PRO A 200 17.34 -9.15 12.21
C PRO A 200 16.36 -10.31 12.39
N GLU A 201 16.81 -11.45 12.92
CA GLU A 201 15.96 -12.60 13.25
C GLU A 201 14.79 -12.25 14.19
N GLN A 202 14.95 -11.27 15.07
CA GLN A 202 13.93 -10.86 16.04
C GLN A 202 12.71 -10.19 15.39
N HIS A 203 12.87 -9.68 14.16
CA HIS A 203 11.79 -9.09 13.36
C HIS A 203 10.93 -10.14 12.65
N TYR A 204 11.40 -11.39 12.55
CA TYR A 204 10.67 -12.50 11.96
C TYR A 204 10.73 -13.79 12.76
N LEU A 205 10.37 -13.77 14.05
CA LEU A 205 10.26 -14.99 14.87
C LEU A 205 8.87 -15.60 14.73
N GLN A 206 8.77 -16.83 14.19
CA GLN A 206 7.53 -17.61 13.95
C GLN A 206 6.55 -16.97 12.96
N GLN A 207 6.36 -15.66 13.04
CA GLN A 207 5.44 -14.86 12.25
C GLN A 207 6.04 -13.49 11.91
N LYS A 208 5.53 -12.87 10.85
CA LYS A 208 5.93 -11.52 10.43
C LYS A 208 5.60 -10.50 11.52
N ARG A 209 6.41 -9.42 11.61
CA ARG A 209 6.22 -8.33 12.58
C ARG A 209 6.31 -8.81 14.03
N SER A 210 7.12 -9.83 14.29
CA SER A 210 7.21 -10.48 15.60
C SER A 210 7.68 -9.52 16.70
N LEU A 211 8.54 -8.56 16.38
CA LEU A 211 9.07 -7.62 17.36
C LEU A 211 7.94 -6.81 18.02
N ILE A 212 7.16 -6.05 17.25
CA ILE A 212 6.02 -5.29 17.77
C ILE A 212 4.94 -6.18 18.39
N ARG A 213 4.72 -7.39 17.84
CA ARG A 213 3.71 -8.33 18.36
C ARG A 213 4.07 -8.86 19.73
N ARG A 214 5.36 -9.07 20.01
CA ARG A 214 5.83 -9.45 21.35
C ARG A 214 5.80 -8.25 22.29
N ALA A 215 6.25 -7.08 21.83
CA ALA A 215 6.26 -5.85 22.62
C ALA A 215 4.85 -5.40 23.08
N THR A 216 3.81 -5.74 22.31
CA THR A 216 2.42 -5.36 22.61
C THR A 216 1.58 -6.48 23.25
N LYS A 217 2.20 -7.61 23.63
CA LYS A 217 1.50 -8.71 24.27
C LYS A 217 0.90 -8.26 25.61
N GLY A 218 -0.39 -8.50 25.81
CA GLY A 218 -1.13 -8.07 27.00
C GLY A 218 -1.54 -6.59 27.03
N LEU A 219 -1.10 -5.78 26.05
CA LEU A 219 -1.48 -4.36 25.96
C LEU A 219 -2.70 -4.13 25.04
N ILE A 220 -2.88 -4.99 24.05
CA ILE A 220 -4.00 -4.90 23.09
C ILE A 220 -4.68 -6.27 22.93
N PRO A 221 -5.96 -6.30 22.51
CA PRO A 221 -6.67 -7.56 22.28
C PRO A 221 -5.91 -8.51 21.35
N GLU A 222 -5.87 -9.79 21.72
CA GLU A 222 -5.06 -10.82 21.04
C GLU A 222 -5.45 -11.02 19.57
N ASN A 223 -6.73 -10.90 19.24
CA ASN A 223 -7.24 -10.93 17.88
C ASN A 223 -6.72 -9.76 17.02
N ILE A 224 -6.51 -8.58 17.61
CA ILE A 224 -5.91 -7.42 16.93
C ILE A 224 -4.40 -7.61 16.82
N ARG A 225 -3.73 -7.99 17.92
CA ARG A 225 -2.28 -8.21 17.97
C ARG A 225 -1.82 -9.23 16.95
N ASN A 226 -2.51 -10.37 16.90
CA ASN A 226 -2.19 -11.49 16.02
C ASN A 226 -2.90 -11.44 14.66
N GLY A 227 -3.77 -10.46 14.43
CA GLY A 227 -4.55 -10.36 13.20
C GLY A 227 -3.68 -10.30 11.93
N HIS A 228 -4.00 -11.12 10.93
CA HIS A 228 -3.35 -11.09 9.62
C HIS A 228 -4.16 -10.30 8.56
N ASN A 229 -5.35 -9.83 8.95
CA ASN A 229 -6.26 -9.15 8.06
C ASN A 229 -5.88 -7.68 7.90
N LYS A 230 -5.08 -7.40 6.86
CA LYS A 230 -4.91 -6.03 6.33
C LYS A 230 -6.17 -5.48 5.64
N HIS A 231 -7.20 -6.31 5.49
CA HIS A 231 -8.48 -5.97 4.85
C HIS A 231 -9.27 -4.89 5.63
N GLN A 232 -8.95 -4.66 6.91
CA GLN A 232 -9.51 -3.58 7.73
C GLN A 232 -8.54 -2.39 7.88
N GLY A 233 -7.49 -2.31 7.04
CA GLY A 233 -6.48 -1.25 7.13
C GLY A 233 -7.06 0.11 6.81
N SER A 234 -6.97 1.05 7.76
CA SER A 234 -7.09 2.53 7.66
C SER A 234 -8.31 3.15 6.94
N LEU A 235 -9.11 2.38 6.22
CA LEU A 235 -10.25 2.83 5.39
C LEU A 235 -11.39 1.78 5.38
N PRO A 236 -11.80 1.18 6.53
CA PRO A 236 -12.79 0.10 6.56
C PRO A 236 -14.13 0.49 5.90
N ASN A 237 -14.47 1.77 5.89
CA ASN A 237 -15.73 2.26 5.32
C ASN A 237 -15.69 2.57 3.82
N ARG A 238 -14.49 2.72 3.20
CA ARG A 238 -14.38 3.12 1.79
C ARG A 238 -14.91 2.05 0.86
N PHE A 239 -14.70 0.77 1.17
CA PHE A 239 -15.14 -0.33 0.30
C PHE A 239 -16.58 -0.77 0.52
N LEU A 240 -17.10 -0.56 1.74
CA LEU A 240 -18.50 -0.83 2.06
C LEU A 240 -19.42 0.20 1.38
N SER A 241 -19.12 1.51 1.51
CA SER A 241 -19.97 2.56 0.92
C SER A 241 -19.96 2.55 -0.62
N LEU A 242 -18.85 2.15 -1.24
CA LEU A 242 -18.81 1.96 -2.70
C LEU A 242 -19.82 0.93 -3.20
N TRP A 243 -20.01 -0.15 -2.44
CA TRP A 243 -20.94 -1.20 -2.85
C TRP A 243 -22.38 -0.84 -2.53
N GLU A 244 -22.61 -0.06 -1.47
CA GLU A 244 -23.91 0.59 -1.22
C GLU A 244 -24.31 1.51 -2.38
N GLU A 245 -23.35 2.15 -3.05
CA GLU A 245 -23.58 3.06 -4.19
C GLU A 245 -23.29 2.46 -5.57
N LYS A 246 -23.30 1.13 -5.67
CA LYS A 246 -22.90 0.43 -6.89
C LYS A 246 -23.62 0.90 -8.17
N GLN A 247 -24.94 1.14 -8.09
CA GLN A 247 -25.72 1.58 -9.25
C GLN A 247 -25.26 2.95 -9.75
N LYS A 248 -25.01 3.88 -8.82
CA LYS A 248 -24.47 5.21 -9.11
C LYS A 248 -23.08 5.13 -9.74
N LEU A 249 -22.21 4.22 -9.27
CA LEU A 249 -20.89 3.99 -9.89
C LEU A 249 -21.00 3.48 -11.33
N ILE A 250 -22.00 2.63 -11.62
CA ILE A 250 -22.26 2.16 -12.98
C ILE A 250 -22.67 3.33 -13.88
N ASP A 251 -23.52 4.23 -13.38
CA ASP A 251 -23.97 5.38 -14.15
C ASP A 251 -22.83 6.40 -14.37
N ASP A 252 -22.00 6.65 -13.36
CA ASP A 252 -20.79 7.46 -13.50
C ASP A 252 -19.82 6.86 -14.52
N LEU A 253 -19.65 5.54 -14.50
CA LEU A 253 -18.79 4.85 -15.46
C LEU A 253 -19.32 4.99 -16.88
N LYS A 254 -20.64 4.98 -17.11
CA LYS A 254 -21.23 5.26 -18.43
C LYS A 254 -20.87 6.68 -18.87
N ASN A 255 -21.05 7.66 -18.00
CA ASN A 255 -20.77 9.07 -18.31
C ASN A 255 -19.29 9.33 -18.59
N CYS A 256 -18.38 8.58 -17.95
CA CYS A 256 -16.94 8.75 -18.16
C CYS A 256 -16.38 7.84 -19.27
N SER A 257 -17.08 6.77 -19.66
CA SER A 257 -16.51 5.77 -20.58
C SER A 257 -16.35 6.26 -22.01
N ASP A 258 -17.12 7.27 -22.40
CA ASP A 258 -17.07 7.85 -23.75
C ASP A 258 -15.90 8.85 -23.89
N MET A 259 -15.24 9.20 -22.78
CA MET A 259 -14.04 10.04 -22.80
C MET A 259 -12.82 9.22 -23.25
N ALA A 260 -12.16 9.69 -24.31
CA ALA A 260 -10.93 9.07 -24.84
C ALA A 260 -9.81 9.02 -23.80
N GLU A 261 -9.72 10.02 -22.93
CA GLU A 261 -8.72 10.15 -21.88
C GLU A 261 -8.89 9.07 -20.80
N VAL A 262 -10.13 8.70 -20.50
CA VAL A 262 -10.45 7.65 -19.52
C VAL A 262 -10.25 6.26 -20.12
N SER A 263 -10.82 6.02 -21.30
CA SER A 263 -10.75 4.71 -21.99
C SER A 263 -9.33 4.36 -22.45
N SER A 264 -8.48 5.35 -22.70
CA SER A 264 -7.06 5.13 -23.02
C SER A 264 -6.22 4.68 -21.83
N LEU A 265 -6.69 4.87 -20.58
CA LEU A 265 -5.94 4.50 -19.37
C LEU A 265 -6.51 3.26 -18.67
N ILE A 266 -7.83 3.10 -18.68
CA ILE A 266 -8.56 2.09 -17.90
C ILE A 266 -9.20 1.06 -18.83
N ASP A 267 -9.11 -0.23 -18.49
CA ASP A 267 -9.88 -1.29 -19.13
C ASP A 267 -11.34 -1.26 -18.65
N ILE A 268 -12.13 -0.42 -19.30
CA ILE A 268 -13.56 -0.25 -19.04
C ILE A 268 -14.34 -1.55 -19.18
N SER A 269 -13.94 -2.43 -20.11
CA SER A 269 -14.63 -3.70 -20.37
C SER A 269 -14.53 -4.65 -19.17
N THR A 270 -13.33 -4.81 -18.62
CA THR A 270 -13.07 -5.61 -17.43
C THR A 270 -13.74 -4.99 -16.19
N LEU A 271 -13.71 -3.66 -16.08
CA LEU A 271 -14.36 -2.94 -14.99
C LEU A 271 -15.88 -3.16 -14.98
N ARG A 272 -16.54 -3.01 -16.15
CA ARG A 272 -17.98 -3.30 -16.32
C ARG A 272 -18.30 -4.76 -15.98
N LYS A 273 -17.48 -5.71 -16.43
CA LYS A 273 -17.65 -7.14 -16.12
C LYS A 273 -17.62 -7.41 -14.62
N HIS A 274 -16.71 -6.76 -13.88
CA HIS A 274 -16.67 -6.92 -12.42
C HIS A 274 -17.85 -6.24 -11.73
N LEU A 275 -18.24 -5.03 -12.15
CA LEU A 275 -19.40 -4.32 -11.61
C LEU A 275 -20.72 -5.06 -11.93
N ALA A 276 -20.82 -5.81 -13.01
CA ALA A 276 -22.03 -6.59 -13.31
C ALA A 276 -22.29 -7.76 -12.33
N LYS A 277 -21.26 -8.24 -11.62
CA LYS A 277 -21.41 -9.37 -10.68
C LYS A 277 -22.25 -8.99 -9.46
N SER A 278 -23.07 -9.91 -8.95
CA SER A 278 -23.85 -9.72 -7.71
C SER A 278 -22.97 -9.51 -6.48
N GLN A 279 -21.79 -10.14 -6.46
CA GLN A 279 -20.73 -9.91 -5.49
C GLN A 279 -19.36 -9.86 -6.18
N VAL A 280 -18.47 -9.04 -5.64
CA VAL A 280 -17.08 -8.92 -6.11
C VAL A 280 -16.15 -9.39 -5.00
N GLU A 281 -15.13 -10.16 -5.38
CA GLU A 281 -14.09 -10.64 -4.48
C GLU A 281 -13.41 -9.47 -3.74
N GLU A 282 -13.14 -9.64 -2.45
CA GLU A 282 -12.64 -8.57 -1.57
C GLU A 282 -11.29 -7.98 -2.04
N ASN A 283 -10.46 -8.80 -2.68
CA ASN A 283 -9.18 -8.40 -3.26
C ASN A 283 -9.32 -7.58 -4.56
N VAL A 284 -10.48 -7.61 -5.21
CA VAL A 284 -10.76 -6.88 -6.47
C VAL A 284 -11.38 -5.51 -6.19
N LYS A 285 -12.19 -5.37 -5.13
CA LYS A 285 -12.86 -4.10 -4.76
C LYS A 285 -11.91 -2.89 -4.72
N PRO A 286 -10.69 -2.96 -4.13
CA PRO A 286 -9.77 -1.81 -4.11
C PRO A 286 -9.27 -1.39 -5.49
N LYS A 287 -9.24 -2.31 -6.45
CA LYS A 287 -8.76 -2.06 -7.81
C LYS A 287 -9.84 -1.35 -8.63
N ILE A 288 -11.10 -1.79 -8.50
CA ILE A 288 -12.26 -1.10 -9.07
C ILE A 288 -12.29 0.33 -8.56
N TYR A 289 -12.14 0.51 -7.25
CA TYR A 289 -12.16 1.82 -6.63
C TYR A 289 -11.14 2.79 -7.22
N ARG A 290 -9.86 2.39 -7.27
CA ARG A 290 -8.79 3.25 -7.78
C ARG A 290 -9.01 3.67 -9.24
N ASN A 291 -9.56 2.77 -10.05
CA ASN A 291 -9.88 3.07 -11.44
C ASN A 291 -11.10 4.02 -11.54
N MET A 292 -12.15 3.81 -10.74
CA MET A 292 -13.29 4.73 -10.70
C MET A 292 -12.91 6.12 -10.20
N GLU A 293 -12.07 6.19 -9.16
CA GLU A 293 -11.51 7.45 -8.65
C GLU A 293 -10.73 8.19 -9.73
N LEU A 294 -9.87 7.51 -10.48
CA LEU A 294 -9.14 8.10 -11.60
C LEU A 294 -10.08 8.56 -12.73
N ALA A 295 -11.09 7.75 -13.09
CA ALA A 295 -12.04 8.09 -14.15
C ALA A 295 -12.82 9.37 -13.83
N LEU A 296 -13.34 9.46 -12.60
CA LEU A 296 -14.04 10.64 -12.11
C LEU A 296 -13.11 11.86 -12.04
N TYR A 297 -11.86 11.65 -11.63
CA TYR A 297 -10.82 12.69 -11.61
C TYR A 297 -10.66 13.33 -12.98
N ILE A 298 -10.43 12.50 -14.00
CA ILE A 298 -10.24 12.96 -15.38
C ILE A 298 -11.49 13.65 -15.91
N ALA A 299 -12.67 13.07 -15.68
CA ALA A 299 -13.93 13.62 -16.17
C ALA A 299 -14.21 15.03 -15.61
N TRP A 300 -13.97 15.23 -14.31
CA TRP A 300 -14.15 16.54 -13.69
C TRP A 300 -13.13 17.57 -14.19
N PHE A 301 -11.85 17.20 -14.34
CA PHE A 301 -10.83 18.10 -14.87
C PHE A 301 -11.20 18.59 -16.27
N LYS A 302 -11.67 17.67 -17.12
CA LYS A 302 -12.13 18.00 -18.46
C LYS A 302 -13.28 19.01 -18.43
N ASN A 303 -14.29 18.74 -17.61
CA ASN A 303 -15.48 19.60 -17.53
C ASN A 303 -15.24 20.96 -16.86
N HIS A 304 -14.17 21.15 -16.06
CA HIS A 304 -13.91 22.41 -15.35
C HIS A 304 -12.85 23.30 -16.01
N PHE A 305 -11.91 22.71 -16.74
CA PHE A 305 -10.80 23.47 -17.33
C PHE A 305 -10.90 23.62 -18.85
N GLN A 306 -11.79 22.90 -19.54
CA GLN A 306 -12.03 23.15 -20.98
C GLN A 306 -12.78 24.46 -21.26
N ASP A 307 -13.46 25.04 -20.26
CA ASP A 307 -14.14 26.34 -20.40
C ASP A 307 -13.21 27.55 -20.15
N VAL A 308 -11.91 27.33 -19.91
CA VAL A 308 -10.92 28.39 -19.59
C VAL A 308 -10.14 28.84 -20.84
N GLU A 309 -10.32 28.17 -21.99
CA GLU A 309 -9.73 28.56 -23.28
C GLU A 309 -10.79 28.95 -24.34
N ALA A 310 -11.85 29.66 -23.92
CA ALA A 310 -12.80 30.32 -24.83
C ALA A 310 -12.82 31.83 -24.62
#